data_AF-A0A2M7UW99-F1
#
_entry.id   AF-A0A2M7UW99-F1
#
_cell.length_a   1.000
_cell.length_b   1.000
_cell.length_c   1.000
_cell.angle_alpha   90.00
_cell.angle_beta   90.00
_cell.angle_gamma   90.00
#
_symmetry.space_group_name_H-M   'P 1'
#
loop_
_entity.id
_entity.type
_entity.pdbx_description
1 polymer ?
#
loop_
_entity_poly.entity_id
_entity_poly.type
_entity_poly.pdbx_seq_one_letter_code
_entity_poly.pdbx_strand_id
1 'polypeptide(L)'
;DIWARLNKEYAPFADITWVAYSGKKIPKEIGKIFSRVIEARDFTINFIKKSLKNKKFPKTSEVEVATRNYFKKLNLDKYFLHRTGHSLGLHI
;
A
#
# COMPACT_ATOMS: atom_id res chain seq x y z
N ASP A 1 10.97 0.97 -4.47
CA ASP A 1 11.23 1.75 -3.27
C ASP A 1 12.35 2.72 -3.43
N ILE A 2 12.13 3.89 -2.86
CA ILE A 2 13.14 4.83 -2.45
C ILE A 2 12.89 5.03 -0.97
N TRP A 3 13.87 4.68 -0.14
CA TRP A 3 13.82 4.94 1.30
C TRP A 3 14.89 5.97 1.65
N ALA A 4 14.55 6.89 2.53
CA ALA A 4 15.46 7.94 2.97
C ALA A 4 15.06 8.45 4.35
N ARG A 5 15.99 9.10 5.06
CA ARG A 5 15.70 9.88 6.26
C ARG A 5 16.47 11.19 6.21
N LEU A 6 15.99 12.19 6.95
CA LEU A 6 16.73 13.43 7.13
C LEU A 6 18.04 13.15 7.88
N ASN A 7 19.09 13.92 7.57
CA ASN A 7 20.32 13.92 8.36
C ASN A 7 20.11 14.70 9.67
N LYS A 8 19.23 14.18 10.54
CA LYS A 8 18.91 14.71 11.87
C LYS A 8 18.80 13.56 12.84
N GLU A 9 19.16 13.80 14.09
CA GLU A 9 18.98 12.84 15.17
C GLU A 9 17.49 12.45 15.29
N TYR A 10 17.21 11.16 15.47
CA TYR A 10 15.86 10.61 15.58
C TYR A 10 14.92 10.85 14.37
N ALA A 11 15.43 11.20 13.20
CA ALA A 11 14.61 11.25 11.99
C ALA A 11 14.19 9.81 11.57
N PRO A 12 12.89 9.51 11.42
CA PRO A 12 12.44 8.21 10.94
C PRO A 12 12.71 8.07 9.45
N PHE A 13 12.78 6.82 8.98
CA PHE A 13 12.77 6.52 7.56
C PHE A 13 11.40 6.84 6.95
N ALA A 14 11.44 7.46 5.78
CA ALA A 14 10.35 7.50 4.83
C ALA A 14 10.59 6.43 3.77
N ASP A 15 9.51 5.84 3.28
CA ASP A 15 9.55 4.84 2.21
C ASP A 15 8.47 5.16 1.18
N ILE A 16 8.84 5.05 -0.09
CA ILE A 16 7.97 5.39 -1.20
C ILE A 16 8.25 4.53 -2.43
N THR A 17 7.18 4.01 -3.02
CA THR A 17 7.23 3.30 -4.29
C THR A 17 6.41 4.04 -5.35
N TRP A 18 7.01 4.20 -6.52
CA TRP A 18 6.38 4.73 -7.73
C TRP A 18 6.40 3.67 -8.82
N VAL A 19 5.34 3.64 -9.64
CA VAL A 19 5.25 2.81 -10.83
C VAL A 19 5.03 3.73 -12.03
N ALA A 20 5.86 3.58 -13.06
CA ALA A 20 5.77 4.34 -14.29
C ALA A 20 5.77 3.41 -15.50
N TYR A 21 5.15 3.87 -16.59
CA TYR A 21 5.18 3.20 -17.88
C TYR A 21 5.93 4.08 -18.88
N SER A 22 6.93 3.54 -19.56
CA SER A 22 7.66 4.25 -20.61
C SER A 22 7.12 3.86 -21.99
N GLY A 23 6.51 4.82 -22.67
CA GLY A 23 5.94 4.63 -24.00
C GLY A 23 4.91 5.72 -24.33
N LYS A 24 4.47 5.77 -25.60
CA LYS A 24 3.54 6.83 -26.06
C LYS A 24 2.12 6.71 -25.48
N LYS A 25 1.68 5.50 -25.14
CA LYS A 25 0.33 5.23 -24.61
C LYS A 25 0.36 3.99 -23.73
N ILE A 26 -0.28 4.05 -22.56
CA ILE A 26 -0.40 2.92 -21.64
C ILE A 26 -1.34 1.86 -22.26
N PRO A 27 -0.90 0.59 -22.39
CA PRO A 27 -1.77 -0.50 -22.81
C PRO A 27 -2.97 -0.66 -21.86
N LYS A 28 -4.15 -0.92 -22.42
CA LYS A 28 -5.42 -0.98 -21.66
C LYS A 28 -5.35 -1.96 -20.48
N GLU A 29 -4.72 -3.11 -20.67
CA GLU A 29 -4.60 -4.14 -19.64
C GLU A 29 -3.70 -3.70 -18.49
N ILE A 30 -2.55 -3.08 -18.79
CA ILE A 30 -1.64 -2.52 -17.79
C ILE A 30 -2.35 -1.43 -16.99
N GLY A 31 -3.03 -0.50 -17.69
CA GLY A 31 -3.80 0.56 -17.04
C GLY A 31 -4.88 -0.02 -16.12
N LYS A 32 -5.63 -1.04 -16.58
CA LYS A 32 -6.67 -1.70 -15.79
C LYS A 32 -6.10 -2.34 -14.52
N ILE A 33 -4.99 -3.07 -14.60
CA ILE A 33 -4.37 -3.69 -13.42
C ILE A 33 -3.82 -2.63 -12.47
N PHE A 34 -3.13 -1.61 -12.98
CA PHE A 34 -2.59 -0.54 -12.15
C PHE A 34 -3.69 0.23 -11.42
N SER A 35 -4.84 0.47 -12.05
CA SER A 35 -6.01 1.04 -11.37
C SER A 35 -6.46 0.20 -10.18
N ARG A 36 -6.43 -1.14 -10.28
CA ARG A 36 -6.76 -2.02 -9.13
C ARG A 36 -5.75 -1.94 -8.00
N VAL A 37 -4.47 -1.69 -8.29
CA VAL A 37 -3.45 -1.43 -7.27
C VAL A 37 -3.72 -0.11 -6.54
N ILE A 38 -4.06 0.96 -7.29
CA ILE A 38 -4.43 2.27 -6.71
C ILE A 38 -5.67 2.13 -5.83
N GLU A 39 -6.73 1.49 -6.34
CA GLU A 39 -7.97 1.27 -5.60
C GLU A 39 -7.73 0.45 -4.33
N ALA A 40 -6.89 -0.59 -4.38
CA ALA A 40 -6.51 -1.36 -3.20
C ALA A 40 -5.80 -0.49 -2.15
N ARG A 41 -4.83 0.33 -2.56
CA ARG A 41 -4.13 1.28 -1.67
C ARG A 41 -5.12 2.23 -1.01
N ASP A 42 -6.00 2.84 -1.78
CA ASP A 42 -6.96 3.83 -1.29
C ASP A 42 -8.00 3.17 -0.37
N PHE A 43 -8.44 1.95 -0.70
CA PHE A 43 -9.28 1.13 0.18
C PHE A 43 -8.61 0.87 1.54
N THR A 44 -7.34 0.42 1.53
CA THR A 44 -6.58 0.14 2.76
C THR A 44 -6.39 1.40 3.61
N ILE A 45 -6.02 2.53 3.00
CA ILE A 45 -5.89 3.81 3.70
C ILE A 45 -7.23 4.22 4.30
N ASN A 46 -8.34 4.08 3.56
CA ASN A 46 -9.67 4.42 4.05
C ASN A 46 -10.12 3.52 5.20
N PHE A 47 -9.78 2.22 5.18
CA PHE A 47 -10.02 1.31 6.29
C PHE A 47 -9.31 1.77 7.58
N ILE A 48 -8.04 2.16 7.47
CA ILE A 48 -7.25 2.68 8.58
C ILE A 48 -7.86 3.98 9.10
N LYS A 49 -8.12 4.95 8.21
CA LYS A 49 -8.74 6.24 8.57
C LYS A 49 -10.07 6.07 9.29
N LYS A 50 -10.94 5.17 8.81
CA LYS A 50 -12.24 4.88 9.46
C LYS A 50 -12.06 4.26 10.84
N SER A 51 -11.13 3.32 11.00
CA SER A 51 -10.84 2.70 12.29
C SER A 51 -10.37 3.74 13.31
N LEU A 52 -9.42 4.60 12.90
CA LEU A 52 -8.91 5.68 13.75
C LEU A 52 -9.99 6.70 14.11
N LYS A 53 -10.87 7.08 13.17
CA LYS A 53 -12.02 7.97 13.44
C LYS A 53 -12.95 7.38 14.51
N ASN A 54 -13.07 6.05 14.57
CA ASN A 54 -13.85 5.34 15.57
C ASN A 54 -13.05 5.03 16.85
N LYS A 55 -11.93 5.73 17.09
CA LYS A 55 -11.03 5.55 18.24
C LYS A 55 -10.48 4.12 18.39
N LYS A 56 -10.44 3.36 17.29
CA LYS A 56 -9.86 2.02 17.24
C LYS A 56 -8.55 2.07 16.45
N PHE A 57 -7.45 1.68 17.10
CA PHE A 57 -6.19 1.44 16.42
C PHE A 57 -6.25 0.03 15.79
N PRO A 58 -6.30 -0.09 14.45
CA PRO A 58 -6.37 -1.40 13.82
C PRO A 58 -5.04 -2.14 13.97
N LYS A 59 -5.10 -3.44 14.23
CA LYS A 59 -3.92 -4.31 14.19
C LYS A 59 -3.43 -4.46 12.75
N THR A 60 -2.12 -4.64 12.56
CA THR A 60 -1.55 -4.90 11.23
C THR A 60 -2.21 -6.08 10.52
N SER A 61 -2.58 -7.13 11.27
CA SER A 61 -3.30 -8.29 10.71
C SER A 61 -4.71 -7.94 10.23
N GLU A 62 -5.43 -7.01 10.88
CA GLU A 62 -6.75 -6.57 10.41
C GLU A 62 -6.64 -5.80 9.09
N VAL A 63 -5.63 -4.93 8.97
CA VAL A 63 -5.32 -4.19 7.74
C VAL A 63 -4.93 -5.15 6.61
N GLU A 64 -4.08 -6.13 6.92
CA GLU A 64 -3.64 -7.17 5.98
C GLU A 64 -4.83 -7.98 5.44
N VAL A 65 -5.68 -8.48 6.34
CA VAL A 65 -6.87 -9.27 5.97
C VAL A 65 -7.83 -8.44 5.12
N ALA A 66 -8.09 -7.19 5.50
CA ALA A 66 -8.96 -6.30 4.72
C ALA A 66 -8.43 -6.11 3.29
N THR A 67 -7.12 -5.84 3.15
CA THR A 67 -6.47 -5.62 1.84
C THR A 67 -6.44 -6.89 0.99
N ARG A 68 -6.09 -8.04 1.58
CA ARG A 68 -6.13 -9.33 0.87
C ARG A 68 -7.54 -9.67 0.41
N ASN A 69 -8.55 -9.41 1.24
CA ASN A 69 -9.94 -9.65 0.86
C ASN A 69 -10.40 -8.75 -0.29
N TYR A 70 -9.87 -7.53 -0.42
CA TYR A 70 -10.10 -6.69 -1.59
C TYR A 70 -9.57 -7.37 -2.87
N PHE A 71 -8.32 -7.85 -2.89
CA PHE A 71 -7.76 -8.55 -4.06
C PHE A 71 -8.45 -9.88 -4.36
N LYS A 72 -8.88 -10.63 -3.32
CA LYS A 72 -9.66 -11.87 -3.48
C LYS A 72 -10.97 -11.62 -4.23
N LYS A 73 -11.71 -10.56 -3.90
CA LYS A 73 -12.94 -10.18 -4.62
C LYS A 73 -12.72 -9.87 -6.10
N LEU A 74 -11.49 -9.56 -6.48
CA LEU A 74 -11.09 -9.30 -7.86
C LEU A 74 -10.46 -10.52 -8.55
N ASN A 75 -10.34 -11.66 -7.87
CA ASN A 75 -9.60 -12.85 -8.32
C ASN A 75 -8.11 -12.55 -8.64
N LEU A 76 -7.50 -11.63 -7.89
CA LEU A 76 -6.12 -11.18 -8.07
C LEU A 76 -5.21 -11.55 -6.90
N ASP A 77 -5.71 -12.24 -5.87
CA ASP A 77 -4.98 -12.54 -4.64
C ASP A 77 -3.74 -13.41 -4.86
N LYS A 78 -3.78 -14.32 -5.84
CA LYS A 78 -2.61 -15.14 -6.23
C LYS A 78 -1.41 -14.32 -6.71
N TYR A 79 -1.62 -13.07 -7.12
CA TYR A 79 -0.56 -12.16 -7.56
C TYR A 79 -0.07 -11.23 -6.44
N PHE A 80 -0.72 -11.24 -5.28
CA PHE A 80 -0.34 -10.41 -4.13
C PHE A 80 0.52 -11.21 -3.14
N LEU A 81 1.81 -11.31 -3.50
CA LEU A 81 2.77 -12.28 -2.96
C LEU A 81 3.44 -11.88 -1.64
N HIS A 82 3.31 -10.63 -1.22
CA HIS A 82 3.92 -10.09 -0.01
C HIS A 82 2.88 -9.46 0.91
N ARG A 83 3.31 -9.00 2.09
CA ARG A 83 2.45 -8.25 3.03
C ARG A 83 2.04 -6.89 2.46
N THR A 84 0.94 -6.34 2.94
CA THR A 84 0.41 -5.01 2.56
C THR A 84 1.38 -3.88 2.88
N GLY A 85 2.16 -4.02 3.93
CA GLY A 85 3.19 -3.05 4.32
C GLY A 85 3.86 -3.45 5.62
N HIS A 86 4.67 -2.54 6.15
CA HIS A 86 5.37 -2.70 7.41
C HIS A 86 5.41 -1.37 8.17
N SER A 87 5.79 -1.42 9.44
CA SER A 87 6.07 -0.22 10.23
C SER A 87 7.34 0.45 9.72
N LEU A 88 7.38 1.78 9.78
CA LEU A 88 8.60 2.56 9.61
C LEU A 88 9.05 3.06 10.98
N GLY A 89 10.36 3.26 11.14
CA GLY A 89 10.95 3.69 12.40
C GLY A 89 12.32 4.32 12.20
N LEU A 90 13.11 4.32 13.27
CA LEU A 90 14.48 4.85 13.28
C LEU A 90 15.50 3.88 12.68
N HIS A 91 15.12 2.62 12.56
CA HIS A 91 15.93 1.51 12.08
C HIS A 91 15.22 0.84 10.91
N ILE A 92 16.02 0.22 10.04
CA ILE A 92 15.58 -0.63 8.94
C ILE A 92 15.36 -2.04 9.49
#